data_AF-A0A2W6W7B0-F1
#
_entry.id   AF-A0A2W6W7B0-F1
#
_cell.length_a   1.000
_cell.length_b   1.000
_cell.length_c   1.000
_cell.angle_alpha   90.00
_cell.angle_beta   90.00
_cell.angle_gamma   90.00
#
_symmetry.space_group_name_H-M   'P 1'
#
loop_
_entity.id
_entity.type
_entity.pdbx_description
1 polymer ?
#
loop_
_entity_poly.entity_id
_entity_poly.type
_entity_poly.pdbx_seq_one_letter_code
_entity_poly.pdbx_strand_id
1 'polypeptide(L)' 'MQMNCPCGELITGAGEDELVDAARAHLTAAHPGRAYTRDQILFFADE' A
#
# COMPACT_ATOMS: atom_id res chain seq x y z
N MET A 1 7.89 3.62 7.76
CA MET A 1 7.07 3.12 6.64
C MET A 1 5.59 3.32 6.83
N GLN A 2 5.09 4.33 6.13
CA GLN A 2 3.69 4.59 5.95
C GLN A 2 3.46 5.04 4.52
N MET A 3 2.26 4.82 3.99
CA MET A 3 1.87 5.36 2.69
C MET A 3 0.45 5.91 2.77
N ASN A 4 0.22 7.01 2.06
CA ASN A 4 -1.13 7.49 1.83
C ASN A 4 -1.66 6.88 0.54
N CYS A 5 -2.67 6.03 0.67
CA CYS A 5 -3.38 5.51 -0.49
C CYS A 5 -4.16 6.67 -1.15
N PRO A 6 -4.22 6.76 -2.49
CA PRO A 6 -4.96 7.81 -3.20
C PRO A 6 -6.46 7.87 -2.88
N CYS A 7 -7.02 6.83 -2.26
CA CYS A 7 -8.41 6.80 -1.77
C CYS A 7 -8.60 7.55 -0.45
N GLY A 8 -7.51 7.95 0.23
CA GLY A 8 -7.52 8.62 1.53
C GLY A 8 -7.19 7.70 2.72
N GLU A 9 -6.99 6.40 2.50
CA GLU A 9 -6.60 5.46 3.56
C GLU A 9 -5.09 5.59 3.88
N LEU A 10 -4.76 5.72 5.17
CA LEU A 10 -3.38 5.65 5.63
C LEU A 10 -3.02 4.19 5.91
N ILE A 11 -2.01 3.67 5.21
CA ILE A 11 -1.52 2.30 5.36
C ILE A 11 -0.16 2.36 6.04
N THR A 12 0.04 1.57 7.08
CA THR A 12 1.27 1.54 7.87
C THR A 12 1.85 0.13 7.91
N GLY A 13 3.18 0.04 7.96
CA GLY A 13 3.89 -1.23 8.06
C GLY A 13 5.20 -1.05 8.81
N ALA A 14 5.64 -2.10 9.52
CA ALA A 14 6.90 -2.06 10.27
C ALA A 14 8.14 -1.91 9.37
N GLY A 15 7.99 -2.20 8.06
CA GLY A 15 9.00 -2.02 7.03
C GLY A 15 8.37 -2.10 5.64
N GLU A 16 9.19 -2.12 4.60
CA GLU A 16 8.75 -2.15 3.21
C GLU A 16 7.87 -3.38 2.89
N ASP A 17 8.28 -4.57 3.32
CA ASP A 17 7.54 -5.81 3.07
C ASP A 17 6.15 -5.80 3.72
N GLU A 18 6.08 -5.41 4.99
CA GLU A 18 4.82 -5.33 5.73
C GLU A 18 3.88 -4.27 5.15
N LEU A 19 4.44 -3.11 4.74
CA LEU A 19 3.66 -2.06 4.10
C LEU A 19 3.08 -2.53 2.76
N VAL A 20 3.86 -3.29 1.99
CA VAL A 20 3.45 -3.81 0.68
C VAL A 20 2.37 -4.87 0.83
N ASP A 21 2.47 -5.75 1.83
CA ASP A 21 1.44 -6.75 2.11
C ASP A 21 0.13 -6.08 2.55
N ALA A 22 0.22 -5.13 3.48
CA ALA A 22 -0.94 -4.35 3.94
C ALA A 22 -1.61 -3.58 2.79
N ALA A 23 -0.83 -2.95 1.90
CA ALA A 23 -1.34 -2.25 0.73
C ALA A 23 -2.04 -3.19 -0.26
N ARG A 24 -1.49 -4.39 -0.49
CA ARG A 24 -2.10 -5.41 -1.36
C ARG A 24 -3.41 -5.95 -0.79
N ALA A 25 -3.45 -6.18 0.52
CA ALA A 25 -4.67 -6.59 1.21
C ALA A 25 -5.76 -5.51 1.06
N HIS A 26 -5.41 -4.24 1.30
CA HIS A 26 -6.31 -3.11 1.10
C HIS A 26 -6.81 -3.03 -0.36
N LEU A 27 -5.92 -3.12 -1.35
CA LEU A 27 -6.31 -3.06 -2.77
C LEU A 27 -7.28 -4.18 -3.14
N THR A 28 -7.02 -5.41 -2.67
CA THR A 28 -7.89 -6.55 -2.95
C THR A 28 -9.27 -6.38 -2.33
N ALA A 29 -9.36 -5.79 -1.14
CA ALA A 29 -10.62 -5.58 -0.42
C ALA A 29 -11.42 -4.36 -0.91
N ALA A 30 -10.76 -3.21 -1.07
CA ALA A 30 -11.40 -1.92 -1.37
C ALA A 30 -11.44 -1.59 -2.87
N HIS A 31 -10.53 -2.17 -3.66
CA HIS A 31 -10.34 -1.83 -5.07
C HIS A 31 -10.24 -3.09 -5.95
N PRO A 32 -11.30 -3.91 -6.04
CA PRO A 32 -11.28 -5.12 -6.86
C PRO A 32 -10.90 -4.79 -8.31
N GLY A 33 -9.83 -5.41 -8.81
CA GLY A 33 -9.29 -5.16 -10.15
C GLY A 33 -8.15 -4.14 -10.22
N ARG A 34 -7.79 -3.47 -9.12
CA ARG A 34 -6.52 -2.72 -9.03
C ARG A 34 -5.46 -3.58 -8.36
N ALA A 35 -4.34 -3.74 -9.05
CA ALA A 35 -3.14 -4.35 -8.49
C ALA A 35 -1.97 -3.39 -8.71
N TYR A 36 -1.35 -2.94 -7.62
CA TYR A 36 -0.07 -2.24 -7.67
C TYR A 36 1.07 -3.22 -7.46
N THR A 37 2.17 -3.01 -8.17
CA THR A 37 3.42 -3.73 -7.91
C THR A 37 4.06 -3.20 -6.64
N ARG A 38 4.98 -3.98 -6.05
CA ARG A 38 5.74 -3.56 -4.87
C ARG A 38 6.38 -2.18 -5.08
N ASP A 39 7.03 -2.00 -6.22
CA ASP A 39 7.74 -0.77 -6.57
C ASP A 39 6.79 0.44 -6.64
N GLN A 40 5.61 0.27 -7.25
CA GLN A 40 4.57 1.30 -7.28
C GLN A 40 4.05 1.63 -5.88
N ILE A 41 3.92 0.63 -5.01
CA ILE A 41 3.48 0.83 -3.62
C ILE A 41 4.53 1.63 -2.84
N LEU A 42 5.81 1.24 -2.96
CA LEU A 42 6.92 1.91 -2.29
C LEU A 42 7.17 3.31 -2.83
N PHE A 43 6.82 3.59 -4.09
CA PHE A 43 6.87 4.95 -4.65
C PHE A 43 5.94 5.94 -3.92
N PHE A 44 4.85 5.46 -3.32
CA PHE A 44 3.91 6.26 -2.52
C PHE A 44 4.21 6.20 -1.01
N ALA A 45 5.21 5.41 -0.61
CA ALA A 45 5.61 5.31 0.78
C ALA A 45 6.52 6.48 1.17
N ASP A 46 6.34 6.94 2.40
CA ASP A 46 7.21 7.88 3.08
C ASP A 46 8.03 7.13 4.14
N GLU A 47 9.30 7.49 4.28
CA GLU A 47 10.29 6.84 5.16
C GLU A 47 9.85 6.84 6.64
#